data_AF-A0A542S3T7-F1
#
_entry.id   AF-A0A542S3T7-F1
#
_cell.length_a   1.000
_cell.length_b   1.000
_cell.length_c   1.000
_cell.angle_alpha   90.00
_cell.angle_beta   90.00
_cell.angle_gamma   90.00
#
_symmetry.space_group_name_H-M   'P 1'
#
loop_
_entity.id
_entity.type
_entity.pdbx_description
1 polymer ?
#
loop_
_entity_poly.entity_id
_entity_poly.type
_entity_poly.pdbx_seq_one_letter_code
_entity_poly.pdbx_strand_id
1 'polypeptide(L)'
;MTVTSLRAPGKVLAVAVIASAAALIAPPSSSIAAPTAVPSDALCSVVDDHLVVQGVDTGVVTQTGAGNVLGTPGDDRIAVTGPSMVSAGAGNDVVCAVGGGARDAQILNGDDGDDLLVGGDFSDYLLGGSGSDTLLGGLGNDYIWPGIGDADVADGGSDGGTVQYANAAVGVIVQLSSPGSSTHGWSVARGDGPDKTDVLISINNASGSRHDDVITGDAGRNVIDGYYGDDLINGGDGDDSINGGYGEDTLRGQRGADSLDGYLGADVIVGGRGSDILRGSRGNDILRGGRGRDRLRGFTGVDRLDGGPHHDVCRGGRERDTAVRCEEQSSI
;
A
#
# COMPACT_ATOMS: atom_id res chain seq x y z
N MET A 1 41.28 -15.67 -18.75
CA MET A 1 42.10 -15.80 -19.97
C MET A 1 41.26 -15.22 -21.12
N THR A 2 41.74 -14.10 -21.66
CA THR A 2 41.27 -13.39 -22.88
C THR A 2 39.78 -13.04 -23.02
N VAL A 3 39.44 -11.83 -22.56
CA VAL A 3 38.36 -10.98 -23.09
C VAL A 3 38.82 -10.43 -24.44
N THR A 4 38.02 -10.60 -25.50
CA THR A 4 38.24 -9.91 -26.78
C THR A 4 37.07 -8.96 -27.01
N SER A 5 37.35 -7.67 -26.79
CA SER A 5 36.51 -6.53 -27.12
C SER A 5 36.47 -6.33 -28.63
N LEU A 6 35.27 -6.15 -29.18
CA LEU A 6 35.05 -5.55 -30.50
C LEU A 6 33.97 -4.48 -30.35
N ARG A 7 34.41 -3.22 -30.27
CA ARG A 7 33.61 -2.04 -30.57
C ARG A 7 33.77 -1.69 -32.05
N ALA A 8 32.66 -1.53 -32.76
CA ALA A 8 32.50 -0.53 -33.84
C ALA A 8 31.00 -0.30 -34.14
N PRO A 9 30.61 0.87 -34.69
CA PRO A 9 29.34 1.54 -34.39
C PRO A 9 28.33 1.60 -35.55
N GLY A 10 27.05 1.81 -35.25
CA GLY A 10 26.04 2.33 -36.20
C GLY A 10 24.69 1.59 -36.23
N LYS A 11 23.64 2.31 -35.81
CA LYS A 11 22.17 2.16 -35.95
C LYS A 11 21.67 1.10 -36.99
N VAL A 12 20.56 0.37 -36.81
CA VAL A 12 19.15 0.82 -36.67
C VAL A 12 18.26 -0.38 -36.25
N LEU A 13 17.12 -0.04 -35.62
CA LEU A 13 15.82 -0.74 -35.52
C LEU A 13 15.55 -1.59 -34.26
N ALA A 14 15.03 -0.89 -33.24
CA ALA A 14 14.29 -1.46 -32.14
C ALA A 14 12.98 -2.08 -32.64
N VAL A 15 12.94 -3.40 -32.68
CA VAL A 15 11.72 -4.20 -32.52
C VAL A 15 12.14 -5.37 -31.63
N ALA A 16 12.07 -5.17 -30.32
CA ALA A 16 12.27 -6.22 -29.33
C ALA A 16 10.99 -6.33 -28.51
N VAL A 17 10.20 -7.33 -28.91
CA VAL A 17 9.19 -8.07 -28.16
C VAL A 17 9.32 -7.88 -26.64
N ILE A 18 8.36 -7.18 -26.02
CA ILE A 18 8.13 -7.22 -24.57
C ILE A 18 7.48 -8.58 -24.28
N ALA A 19 8.32 -9.58 -24.12
CA ALA A 19 7.96 -10.86 -23.51
C ALA A 19 9.09 -11.24 -22.57
N SER A 20 8.94 -10.85 -21.30
CA SER A 20 9.35 -11.62 -20.12
C SER A 20 9.35 -10.73 -18.88
N ALA A 21 8.16 -10.46 -18.33
CA ALA A 21 7.98 -10.03 -16.93
C ALA A 21 7.33 -11.12 -16.07
N ALA A 22 7.18 -12.35 -16.58
CA ALA A 22 6.51 -13.45 -15.88
C ALA A 22 7.50 -14.38 -15.11
N ALA A 23 8.73 -13.93 -14.88
CA ALA A 23 9.77 -14.75 -14.24
C ALA A 23 10.60 -13.93 -13.24
N LEU A 24 9.94 -13.28 -12.30
CA LEU A 24 10.47 -12.74 -11.03
C LEU A 24 9.18 -12.44 -10.24
N ILE A 25 8.67 -13.33 -9.40
CA ILE A 25 8.95 -13.40 -7.96
C ILE A 25 8.54 -14.81 -7.52
N ALA A 26 9.52 -15.68 -7.26
CA ALA A 26 9.28 -16.77 -6.33
C ALA A 26 9.64 -16.21 -4.94
N PRO A 27 8.78 -16.37 -3.91
CA PRO A 27 9.16 -15.99 -2.56
C PRO A 27 10.45 -16.74 -2.22
N PRO A 28 11.52 -16.07 -1.75
CA PRO A 28 12.70 -16.79 -1.31
C PRO A 28 12.30 -17.78 -0.21
N SER A 29 12.83 -18.99 -0.35
CA SER A 29 12.49 -20.18 0.42
C SER A 29 13.04 -20.18 1.85
N SER A 30 13.26 -19.02 2.44
CA SER A 30 13.73 -18.86 3.81
C SER A 30 12.54 -18.48 4.69
N SER A 31 12.07 -19.45 5.47
CA SER A 31 11.14 -19.24 6.57
C SER A 31 11.72 -18.21 7.55
N ILE A 32 11.33 -16.95 7.42
CA ILE A 32 11.39 -16.00 8.53
C ILE A 32 10.40 -16.55 9.57
N ALA A 33 10.91 -16.92 10.73
CA ALA A 33 10.06 -17.39 11.82
C ALA A 33 9.11 -16.23 12.19
N ALA A 34 7.81 -16.53 12.25
CA ALA A 34 6.79 -15.58 12.66
C ALA A 34 7.20 -14.93 13.99
N PRO A 35 7.18 -13.59 14.12
CA PRO A 35 7.03 -13.01 15.45
C PRO A 35 5.72 -13.56 15.99
N THR A 36 5.80 -14.31 17.10
CA THR A 36 4.61 -14.79 17.80
C THR A 36 3.73 -13.59 18.08
N ALA A 37 2.46 -13.62 17.65
CA ALA A 37 1.46 -12.61 17.98
C ALA A 37 1.53 -12.35 19.48
N VAL A 38 2.15 -11.23 19.87
CA VAL A 38 2.17 -10.83 21.27
C VAL A 38 0.80 -10.22 21.50
N PRO A 39 0.01 -10.73 22.46
CA PRO A 39 -1.26 -10.12 22.78
C PRO A 39 -1.04 -8.63 23.05
N SER A 40 -1.77 -7.75 22.35
CA SER A 40 -1.71 -6.29 22.54
C SER A 40 -1.86 -5.91 24.02
N ASP A 41 -2.69 -6.64 24.77
CA ASP A 41 -2.88 -6.49 26.22
C ASP A 41 -1.61 -6.76 27.07
N ALA A 42 -0.67 -7.58 26.59
CA ALA A 42 0.59 -7.87 27.29
C ALA A 42 1.71 -6.88 26.95
N LEU A 43 1.68 -6.26 25.76
CA LEU A 43 2.59 -5.18 25.36
C LEU A 43 2.20 -3.85 26.01
N CYS A 44 0.89 -3.59 26.08
CA CYS A 44 0.30 -2.37 26.62
C CYS A 44 0.02 -2.44 28.14
N SER A 45 0.41 -3.52 28.83
CA SER A 45 0.20 -3.62 30.28
C SER A 45 1.12 -2.62 31.00
N VAL A 46 0.61 -1.41 31.22
CA VAL A 46 1.17 -0.47 32.17
C VAL A 46 0.99 -1.12 33.55
N VAL A 47 2.01 -1.85 33.99
CA VAL A 47 2.05 -2.35 35.37
C VAL A 47 2.36 -1.14 36.25
N ASP A 48 1.33 -0.72 36.97
CA ASP A 48 1.27 0.30 38.02
C ASP A 48 1.20 1.78 37.63
N ASP A 49 0.16 2.36 38.22
CA ASP A 49 -0.25 3.75 38.40
C ASP A 49 0.91 4.67 38.82
N HIS A 50 1.69 5.21 37.88
CA HIS A 50 2.54 6.38 38.13
C HIS A 50 2.73 7.28 36.91
N LEU A 51 1.88 8.29 36.84
CA LEU A 51 2.03 9.53 36.07
C LEU A 51 3.27 10.31 36.55
N VAL A 52 4.24 10.54 35.66
CA VAL A 52 5.25 11.60 35.85
C VAL A 52 5.35 12.44 34.58
N VAL A 53 5.10 13.74 34.72
CA VAL A 53 5.40 14.75 33.69
C VAL A 53 6.52 15.66 34.22
N GLN A 54 7.51 15.87 33.34
CA GLN A 54 8.71 16.71 33.41
C GLN A 54 9.97 16.12 34.03
N GLY A 55 10.89 15.69 33.16
CA GLY A 55 12.34 15.83 33.38
C GLY A 55 13.11 14.59 33.84
N VAL A 56 12.73 13.38 33.42
CA VAL A 56 13.56 12.18 33.70
C VAL A 56 13.60 11.27 32.47
N ASP A 57 14.83 10.86 32.15
CA ASP A 57 15.38 10.07 31.03
C ASP A 57 14.85 8.60 30.93
N THR A 58 13.60 8.34 31.35
CA THR A 58 12.85 7.04 31.31
C THR A 58 11.41 7.25 31.82
N GLY A 59 10.70 8.26 31.31
CA GLY A 59 9.41 8.67 31.84
C GLY A 59 8.23 7.85 31.27
N VAL A 60 7.39 7.29 32.13
CA VAL A 60 6.06 6.80 31.71
C VAL A 60 5.11 8.01 31.63
N VAL A 61 4.68 8.36 30.43
CA VAL A 61 3.71 9.44 30.20
C VAL A 61 2.32 8.84 30.01
N THR A 62 1.37 9.17 30.90
CA THR A 62 -0.03 8.80 30.75
C THR A 62 -0.89 10.04 30.50
N GLN A 63 -1.55 10.13 29.33
CA GLN A 63 -2.51 11.20 29.06
C GLN A 63 -3.94 10.67 29.02
N THR A 64 -4.79 11.28 29.85
CA THR A 64 -6.25 11.12 29.83
C THR A 64 -6.91 12.33 29.18
N GLY A 65 -7.60 12.12 28.05
CA GLY A 65 -8.32 13.17 27.32
C GLY A 65 -7.53 13.78 26.15
N ALA A 66 -8.18 14.67 25.40
CA ALA A 66 -7.64 15.23 24.16
C ALA A 66 -6.41 16.12 24.38
N GLY A 67 -5.36 15.92 23.59
CA GLY A 67 -4.18 16.79 23.54
C GLY A 67 -2.94 16.10 22.99
N ASN A 68 -1.93 16.92 22.66
CA ASN A 68 -0.68 16.43 22.09
C ASN A 68 0.25 15.93 23.20
N VAL A 69 0.80 14.73 23.03
CA VAL A 69 1.90 14.21 23.84
C VAL A 69 3.18 14.38 23.07
N LEU A 70 4.19 14.95 23.73
CA LEU A 70 5.56 15.02 23.22
C LEU A 70 6.44 14.27 24.21
N GLY A 71 7.12 13.24 23.73
CA GLY A 71 8.19 12.60 24.47
C GLY A 71 9.47 13.42 24.42
N THR A 72 10.52 12.85 24.99
CA THR A 72 11.83 13.44 25.17
C THR A 72 12.86 12.69 24.35
N PRO A 73 14.09 13.20 24.22
CA PRO A 73 15.20 12.34 23.82
C PRO A 73 15.43 11.24 24.88
N GLY A 74 15.67 10.01 24.45
CA GLY A 74 15.78 8.80 25.27
C GLY A 74 14.62 7.83 24.98
N ASP A 75 14.74 6.59 25.49
CA ASP A 75 13.69 5.57 25.32
C ASP A 75 12.51 5.86 26.27
N ASP A 76 11.38 6.26 25.70
CA ASP A 76 10.15 6.65 26.39
C ASP A 76 9.07 5.56 26.34
N ARG A 77 8.18 5.59 27.34
CA ARG A 77 6.97 4.76 27.37
C ARG A 77 5.73 5.63 27.49
N ILE A 78 4.92 5.67 26.45
CA ILE A 78 3.80 6.59 26.34
C ILE A 78 2.50 5.80 26.23
N ALA A 79 1.53 6.12 27.08
CA ALA A 79 0.20 5.54 27.05
C ALA A 79 -0.87 6.64 26.94
N VAL A 80 -1.73 6.55 25.93
CA VAL A 80 -2.79 7.53 25.64
C VAL A 80 -4.16 6.89 25.61
N THR A 81 -5.18 7.60 26.11
CA THR A 81 -6.56 7.10 26.24
C THR A 81 -7.60 8.01 25.55
N GLY A 82 -7.16 8.98 24.75
CA GLY A 82 -8.03 9.92 24.05
C GLY A 82 -7.49 10.31 22.66
N PRO A 83 -8.16 11.22 21.93
CA PRO A 83 -7.65 11.73 20.65
C PRO A 83 -6.37 12.51 20.94
N SER A 84 -5.25 11.90 20.59
CA SER A 84 -3.92 12.42 20.86
C SER A 84 -3.08 12.30 19.61
N MET A 85 -2.36 13.39 19.33
CA MET A 85 -1.17 13.32 18.50
C MET A 85 -0.01 13.07 19.44
N VAL A 86 0.64 11.92 19.29
CA VAL A 86 1.85 11.54 20.02
C VAL A 86 3.04 11.69 19.08
N SER A 87 4.10 12.29 19.59
CA SER A 87 5.45 12.25 19.00
C SER A 87 6.38 11.76 20.10
N ALA A 88 7.01 10.62 19.88
CA ALA A 88 7.75 9.90 20.91
C ALA A 88 9.14 10.52 21.12
N GLY A 89 9.80 10.96 20.05
CA GLY A 89 10.99 11.80 20.15
C GLY A 89 12.20 11.15 19.50
N ALA A 90 13.25 10.88 20.26
CA ALA A 90 14.41 10.21 19.71
C ALA A 90 14.87 9.17 20.70
N GLY A 91 15.01 7.91 20.30
CA GLY A 91 15.16 6.79 21.21
C GLY A 91 14.28 5.64 20.74
N ASN A 92 14.40 4.49 21.39
CA ASN A 92 13.58 3.34 21.07
C ASN A 92 12.34 3.34 21.98
N ASP A 93 11.25 3.87 21.46
CA ASP A 93 10.08 4.24 22.23
C ASP A 93 8.99 3.16 22.18
N VAL A 94 8.13 3.16 23.20
CA VAL A 94 6.92 2.34 23.22
C VAL A 94 5.72 3.27 23.38
N VAL A 95 4.89 3.36 22.34
CA VAL A 95 3.68 4.16 22.33
C VAL A 95 2.45 3.26 22.22
N CYS A 96 1.56 3.37 23.20
CA CYS A 96 0.36 2.56 23.27
C CYS A 96 -0.89 3.44 23.40
N ALA A 97 -1.79 3.32 22.44
CA ALA A 97 -3.17 3.74 22.61
C ALA A 97 -3.91 2.66 23.40
N VAL A 98 -4.31 3.00 24.62
CA VAL A 98 -4.97 2.11 25.59
C VAL A 98 -6.45 2.46 25.69
N GLY A 99 -7.29 1.44 25.54
CA GLY A 99 -8.75 1.51 25.43
C GLY A 99 -9.42 2.57 26.30
N GLY A 100 -9.78 3.67 25.65
CA GLY A 100 -10.31 4.88 26.28
C GLY A 100 -11.70 5.28 25.80
N GLY A 101 -12.56 4.34 25.39
CA GLY A 101 -14.03 4.53 25.31
C GLY A 101 -14.59 5.63 24.38
N ALA A 102 -13.76 6.41 23.70
CA ALA A 102 -14.17 7.37 22.68
C ALA A 102 -13.73 6.85 21.31
N ARG A 103 -14.55 7.09 20.30
CA ARG A 103 -14.44 6.59 18.91
C ARG A 103 -13.34 7.31 18.13
N ASP A 104 -12.20 7.52 18.75
CA ASP A 104 -11.26 8.54 18.33
C ASP A 104 -10.03 7.87 17.75
N ALA A 105 -9.70 8.21 16.50
CA ALA A 105 -8.44 7.87 15.87
C ALA A 105 -7.27 8.53 16.61
N GLN A 106 -6.22 7.77 16.92
CA GLN A 106 -4.95 8.28 17.39
C GLN A 106 -3.98 8.55 16.23
N ILE A 107 -3.06 9.48 16.44
CA ILE A 107 -1.90 9.67 15.58
C ILE A 107 -0.68 9.36 16.46
N LEU A 108 -0.02 8.25 16.20
CA LEU A 108 1.16 7.79 16.91
C LEU A 108 2.37 7.95 15.99
N ASN A 109 3.35 8.74 16.41
CA ASN A 109 4.60 8.94 15.69
C ASN A 109 5.78 8.50 16.56
N GLY A 110 6.56 7.54 16.07
CA GLY A 110 7.78 7.04 16.72
C GLY A 110 8.95 8.01 16.61
N ASP A 111 9.06 8.70 15.48
CA ASP A 111 10.14 9.65 15.16
C ASP A 111 11.48 8.94 14.87
N ASP A 112 12.53 9.12 15.68
CA ASP A 112 13.86 8.52 15.44
C ASP A 112 14.13 7.36 16.40
N GLY A 113 14.30 6.14 15.92
CA GLY A 113 14.70 4.97 16.72
C GLY A 113 13.93 3.71 16.33
N ASP A 114 14.22 2.58 16.98
CA ASP A 114 13.46 1.35 16.74
C ASP A 114 12.23 1.31 17.68
N ASP A 115 11.07 1.73 17.19
CA ASP A 115 9.89 2.00 18.01
C ASP A 115 8.84 0.87 18.00
N LEU A 116 8.04 0.81 19.06
CA LEU A 116 6.84 -0.02 19.13
C LEU A 116 5.59 0.87 19.27
N LEU A 117 4.76 0.90 18.23
CA LEU A 117 3.51 1.65 18.21
C LEU A 117 2.31 0.70 18.23
N VAL A 118 1.35 0.93 19.13
CA VAL A 118 0.13 0.13 19.26
C VAL A 118 -1.10 1.04 19.19
N GLY A 119 -1.90 0.92 18.12
CA GLY A 119 -3.11 1.72 17.87
C GLY A 119 -4.32 1.30 18.74
N GLY A 120 -4.49 0.01 18.97
CA GLY A 120 -5.53 -0.47 19.87
C GLY A 120 -6.86 -0.65 19.15
N ASP A 121 -7.89 0.14 19.50
CA ASP A 121 -9.20 0.08 18.85
C ASP A 121 -9.40 1.31 17.95
N PHE A 122 -10.22 1.18 16.91
CA PHE A 122 -10.58 2.23 15.94
C PHE A 122 -9.53 2.40 14.82
N SER A 123 -9.68 3.44 14.00
CA SER A 123 -8.83 3.64 12.82
C SER A 123 -7.72 4.61 13.17
N ASP A 124 -6.52 4.11 13.39
CA ASP A 124 -5.38 4.91 13.84
C ASP A 124 -4.42 5.27 12.71
N TYR A 125 -3.55 6.23 12.98
CA TYR A 125 -2.44 6.62 12.12
C TYR A 125 -1.15 6.29 12.86
N LEU A 126 -0.41 5.30 12.37
CA LEU A 126 0.86 4.86 12.95
C LEU A 126 1.98 5.27 12.00
N LEU A 127 2.91 6.08 12.48
CA LEU A 127 4.07 6.55 11.74
C LEU A 127 5.30 6.09 12.50
N GLY A 128 6.08 5.15 11.96
CA GLY A 128 7.28 4.65 12.61
C GLY A 128 8.35 5.72 12.62
N GLY A 129 8.89 6.01 11.43
CA GLY A 129 9.80 7.12 11.24
C GLY A 129 11.12 6.65 10.64
N SER A 130 12.20 6.78 11.40
CA SER A 130 13.49 6.17 11.06
C SER A 130 13.87 5.15 12.12
N GLY A 131 14.60 4.09 11.76
CA GLY A 131 14.79 2.92 12.62
C GLY A 131 13.87 1.78 12.19
N SER A 132 14.07 0.60 12.77
CA SER A 132 13.31 -0.61 12.45
C SER A 132 12.13 -0.75 13.40
N ASP A 133 10.96 -0.34 12.93
CA ASP A 133 9.78 -0.13 13.75
C ASP A 133 8.85 -1.34 13.79
N THR A 134 8.07 -1.46 14.86
CA THR A 134 6.96 -2.40 14.98
C THR A 134 5.66 -1.63 15.19
N LEU A 135 4.78 -1.67 14.19
CA LEU A 135 3.52 -0.94 14.15
C LEU A 135 2.36 -1.93 14.20
N LEU A 136 1.58 -1.90 15.29
CA LEU A 136 0.46 -2.79 15.54
C LEU A 136 -0.84 -1.98 15.55
N GLY A 137 -1.62 -2.08 14.48
CA GLY A 137 -2.89 -1.37 14.31
C GLY A 137 -3.93 -1.79 15.35
N GLY A 138 -4.39 -3.04 15.31
CA GLY A 138 -5.34 -3.60 16.29
C GLY A 138 -6.72 -3.86 15.72
N LEU A 139 -7.78 -3.31 16.33
CA LEU A 139 -9.15 -3.35 15.79
C LEU A 139 -9.41 -2.07 15.01
N GLY A 140 -10.14 -2.14 13.90
CA GLY A 140 -10.38 -1.00 13.01
C GLY A 140 -9.45 -0.97 11.80
N ASN A 141 -9.71 -0.04 10.89
CA ASN A 141 -8.94 0.07 9.65
C ASN A 141 -7.84 1.11 9.85
N ASP A 142 -6.62 0.66 10.10
CA ASP A 142 -5.49 1.53 10.44
C ASP A 142 -4.73 2.02 9.19
N TYR A 143 -4.08 3.17 9.32
CA TYR A 143 -3.15 3.72 8.34
C TYR A 143 -1.74 3.66 8.90
N ILE A 144 -0.88 2.89 8.24
CA ILE A 144 0.44 2.54 8.74
C ILE A 144 1.50 3.06 7.75
N TRP A 145 2.36 3.93 8.23
CA TRP A 145 3.59 4.38 7.57
C TRP A 145 4.77 3.73 8.29
N PRO A 146 5.34 2.66 7.72
CA PRO A 146 6.45 1.98 8.37
C PRO A 146 7.62 2.92 8.61
N GLY A 147 8.07 3.63 7.58
CA GLY A 147 9.16 4.58 7.73
C GLY A 147 9.98 4.69 6.46
N ILE A 148 11.19 5.23 6.58
CA ILE A 148 12.15 5.31 5.48
C ILE A 148 13.36 4.43 5.79
N GLY A 149 13.66 3.49 4.89
CA GLY A 149 15.02 2.99 4.75
C GLY A 149 15.48 1.97 5.78
N ASP A 150 14.55 1.32 6.50
CA ASP A 150 14.79 0.32 7.55
C ASP A 150 13.89 -0.92 7.37
N ALA A 151 13.95 -1.89 8.28
CA ALA A 151 13.22 -3.15 8.15
C ALA A 151 12.09 -3.21 9.19
N ASP A 152 10.90 -2.82 8.77
CA ASP A 152 9.79 -2.60 9.69
C ASP A 152 8.85 -3.80 9.78
N VAL A 153 8.01 -3.83 10.81
CA VAL A 153 6.90 -4.78 10.96
C VAL A 153 5.61 -3.98 11.06
N ALA A 154 4.74 -4.09 10.06
CA ALA A 154 3.43 -3.45 10.05
C ALA A 154 2.33 -4.52 10.12
N ASP A 155 1.58 -4.54 11.22
CA ASP A 155 0.42 -5.40 11.42
C ASP A 155 -0.86 -4.57 11.44
N GLY A 156 -1.72 -4.74 10.43
CA GLY A 156 -3.02 -4.10 10.33
C GLY A 156 -4.08 -4.68 11.27
N GLY A 157 -3.74 -5.71 12.04
CA GLY A 157 -4.64 -6.29 13.02
C GLY A 157 -5.84 -7.02 12.39
N SER A 158 -6.96 -7.02 13.09
CA SER A 158 -8.06 -7.96 12.81
C SER A 158 -9.01 -7.55 11.68
N ASP A 159 -9.20 -6.24 11.47
CA ASP A 159 -9.99 -5.70 10.36
C ASP A 159 -9.12 -5.37 9.13
N GLY A 160 -7.81 -5.34 9.34
CA GLY A 160 -6.77 -5.10 8.36
C GLY A 160 -6.36 -3.63 8.27
N GLY A 161 -5.21 -3.39 7.66
CA GLY A 161 -4.59 -2.07 7.57
C GLY A 161 -4.32 -1.59 6.16
N THR A 162 -4.05 -0.30 6.05
CA THR A 162 -3.53 0.36 4.85
C THR A 162 -2.08 0.72 5.08
N VAL A 163 -1.16 0.19 4.26
CA VAL A 163 0.24 0.60 4.29
C VAL A 163 0.51 1.73 3.30
N GLN A 164 1.36 2.69 3.64
CA GLN A 164 1.66 3.84 2.78
C GLN A 164 3.17 4.01 2.54
N TYR A 165 3.58 3.98 1.27
CA TYR A 165 4.98 4.08 0.84
C TYR A 165 5.33 5.36 0.07
N ALA A 166 4.49 6.41 0.14
CA ALA A 166 4.64 7.62 -0.68
C ALA A 166 5.97 8.39 -0.53
N ASN A 167 6.79 8.08 0.48
CA ASN A 167 8.10 8.66 0.72
C ASN A 167 9.26 7.66 0.54
N ALA A 168 8.99 6.42 0.10
CA ALA A 168 10.02 5.46 -0.22
C ALA A 168 10.93 6.02 -1.32
N ALA A 169 12.24 5.77 -1.19
CA ALA A 169 13.26 6.36 -2.06
C ALA A 169 13.33 5.72 -3.47
N VAL A 170 12.49 4.71 -3.70
CA VAL A 170 12.51 3.75 -4.79
C VAL A 170 11.14 3.07 -4.93
N GLY A 171 10.94 2.36 -6.04
CA GLY A 171 9.73 1.57 -6.26
C GLY A 171 9.60 0.41 -5.27
N VAL A 172 8.39 0.13 -4.83
CA VAL A 172 8.06 -0.92 -3.86
C VAL A 172 7.39 -2.10 -4.55
N ILE A 173 7.69 -3.31 -4.07
CA ILE A 173 6.88 -4.50 -4.35
C ILE A 173 6.04 -4.75 -3.11
N VAL A 174 4.72 -4.78 -3.23
CA VAL A 174 3.81 -5.02 -2.11
C VAL A 174 2.93 -6.21 -2.43
N GLN A 175 2.88 -7.19 -1.53
CA GLN A 175 1.93 -8.29 -1.60
C GLN A 175 1.03 -8.28 -0.38
N LEU A 176 -0.26 -8.00 -0.60
CA LEU A 176 -1.29 -7.93 0.42
C LEU A 176 -1.71 -9.32 0.89
N SER A 177 -2.33 -9.35 2.07
CA SER A 177 -2.78 -10.58 2.72
C SER A 177 -4.11 -10.37 3.42
N SER A 178 -4.99 -11.37 3.35
CA SER A 178 -6.32 -11.25 3.96
C SER A 178 -6.24 -11.21 5.48
N PRO A 179 -7.04 -10.34 6.14
CA PRO A 179 -7.07 -10.27 7.60
C PRO A 179 -7.40 -11.64 8.20
N GLY A 180 -6.65 -12.06 9.23
CA GLY A 180 -6.83 -13.35 9.89
C GLY A 180 -6.33 -14.57 9.09
N SER A 181 -5.77 -14.39 7.89
CA SER A 181 -4.98 -15.42 7.22
C SER A 181 -3.57 -15.44 7.80
N SER A 182 -3.05 -16.63 8.13
CA SER A 182 -1.68 -16.81 8.65
C SER A 182 -0.59 -16.70 7.57
N THR A 183 -0.94 -16.20 6.39
CA THR A 183 0.00 -15.79 5.35
C THR A 183 0.44 -14.36 5.63
N HIS A 184 1.63 -14.21 6.23
CA HIS A 184 2.35 -12.95 6.30
C HIS A 184 2.51 -12.40 4.88
N GLY A 185 2.00 -11.19 4.65
CA GLY A 185 2.25 -10.41 3.45
C GLY A 185 3.71 -9.99 3.41
N TRP A 186 4.26 -9.91 2.21
CA TRP A 186 5.65 -9.52 2.02
C TRP A 186 5.68 -8.27 1.15
N SER A 187 6.11 -7.13 1.69
CA SER A 187 6.62 -6.04 0.87
C SER A 187 8.14 -6.15 0.70
N VAL A 188 8.62 -6.15 -0.53
CA VAL A 188 10.02 -5.86 -0.85
C VAL A 188 10.05 -4.43 -1.37
N ALA A 189 10.29 -3.45 -0.51
CA ALA A 189 10.66 -2.12 -0.99
C ALA A 189 11.97 -2.25 -1.79
N ARG A 190 11.92 -2.09 -3.12
CA ARG A 190 13.07 -2.35 -4.00
C ARG A 190 14.03 -1.16 -3.96
N GLY A 191 14.70 -0.95 -2.84
CA GLY A 191 15.76 0.04 -2.73
C GLY A 191 16.19 0.46 -1.34
N ASP A 192 15.69 -0.22 -0.31
CA ASP A 192 16.32 -0.19 1.03
C ASP A 192 17.50 -1.18 1.12
N GLY A 193 17.85 -1.79 -0.01
CA GLY A 193 18.82 -2.86 -0.14
C GLY A 193 18.16 -4.24 0.08
N PRO A 194 18.78 -5.33 -0.39
CA PRO A 194 18.22 -6.69 -0.24
C PRO A 194 18.07 -7.15 1.22
N ASP A 195 18.59 -6.37 2.19
CA ASP A 195 18.62 -6.71 3.61
C ASP A 195 17.62 -5.88 4.46
N LYS A 196 16.84 -4.96 3.85
CA LYS A 196 15.88 -4.11 4.55
C LYS A 196 14.53 -4.20 3.86
N THR A 197 13.60 -4.88 4.49
CA THR A 197 12.41 -5.41 3.84
C THR A 197 11.35 -5.54 4.89
N ASP A 198 10.25 -4.81 4.72
CA ASP A 198 9.21 -4.81 5.73
C ASP A 198 8.42 -6.12 5.73
N VAL A 199 7.92 -6.45 6.91
CA VAL A 199 6.99 -7.55 7.13
C VAL A 199 5.60 -6.95 7.26
N LEU A 200 4.70 -7.29 6.33
CA LEU A 200 3.32 -6.85 6.36
C LEU A 200 2.42 -7.97 6.88
N ILE A 201 1.59 -7.69 7.87
CA ILE A 201 0.69 -8.67 8.48
C ILE A 201 -0.72 -8.09 8.45
N SER A 202 -1.68 -8.86 7.94
CA SER A 202 -3.07 -8.43 7.85
C SER A 202 -3.26 -7.08 7.12
N ILE A 203 -2.37 -6.74 6.18
CA ILE A 203 -2.50 -5.53 5.36
C ILE A 203 -3.32 -5.89 4.11
N ASN A 204 -4.45 -5.21 3.93
CA ASN A 204 -5.40 -5.44 2.84
C ASN A 204 -5.61 -4.20 1.96
N ASN A 205 -4.88 -3.11 2.21
CA ASN A 205 -4.86 -1.93 1.35
C ASN A 205 -3.42 -1.39 1.26
N ALA A 206 -3.08 -0.70 0.17
CA ALA A 206 -1.75 -0.11 0.01
C ALA A 206 -1.76 1.15 -0.83
N SER A 207 -0.79 2.02 -0.56
CA SER A 207 -0.37 3.03 -1.51
C SER A 207 1.11 2.89 -1.81
N GLY A 208 1.42 3.03 -3.10
CA GLY A 208 2.75 3.01 -3.66
C GLY A 208 3.63 4.20 -3.26
N SER A 209 4.78 4.23 -3.90
CA SER A 209 5.83 5.22 -3.79
C SER A 209 5.71 6.26 -4.90
N ARG A 210 6.78 7.04 -5.12
CA ARG A 210 6.85 7.98 -6.25
C ARG A 210 7.57 7.41 -7.47
N HIS A 211 7.69 6.09 -7.51
CA HIS A 211 8.51 5.33 -8.44
C HIS A 211 7.73 4.09 -8.86
N ASP A 212 8.18 3.45 -9.93
CA ASP A 212 7.54 2.25 -10.50
C ASP A 212 7.35 1.13 -9.47
N ASP A 213 6.12 0.90 -9.07
CA ASP A 213 5.73 -0.06 -8.05
C ASP A 213 5.16 -1.35 -8.65
N VAL A 214 5.17 -2.42 -7.84
CA VAL A 214 4.48 -3.67 -8.14
C VAL A 214 3.60 -4.05 -6.96
N ILE A 215 2.31 -3.84 -7.07
CA ILE A 215 1.36 -4.11 -5.98
C ILE A 215 0.43 -5.25 -6.38
N THR A 216 0.36 -6.28 -5.53
CA THR A 216 -0.56 -7.41 -5.68
C THR A 216 -1.47 -7.47 -4.47
N GLY A 217 -2.76 -7.26 -4.69
CA GLY A 217 -3.81 -7.48 -3.71
C GLY A 217 -4.09 -8.96 -3.46
N ASP A 218 -5.10 -9.21 -2.65
CA ASP A 218 -5.41 -10.53 -2.11
C ASP A 218 -6.76 -11.06 -2.64
N ALA A 219 -7.38 -11.99 -1.92
CA ALA A 219 -8.70 -12.50 -2.32
C ALA A 219 -9.87 -11.67 -1.76
N GLY A 220 -9.57 -10.68 -0.91
CA GLY A 220 -10.53 -9.75 -0.33
C GLY A 220 -10.75 -8.55 -1.23
N ARG A 221 -11.49 -7.57 -0.71
CA ARG A 221 -11.62 -6.26 -1.36
C ARG A 221 -10.44 -5.39 -0.94
N ASN A 222 -9.67 -4.93 -1.91
CA ASN A 222 -8.53 -4.05 -1.70
C ASN A 222 -8.80 -2.63 -2.22
N VAL A 223 -8.19 -1.66 -1.55
CA VAL A 223 -8.02 -0.28 -2.02
C VAL A 223 -6.54 -0.07 -2.28
N ILE A 224 -6.19 0.22 -3.53
CA ILE A 224 -4.79 0.36 -3.97
C ILE A 224 -4.62 1.68 -4.72
N ASP A 225 -3.59 2.45 -4.37
CA ASP A 225 -3.20 3.69 -5.05
C ASP A 225 -1.72 3.63 -5.45
N GLY A 226 -1.40 3.54 -6.75
CA GLY A 226 -0.01 3.49 -7.26
C GLY A 226 0.77 4.79 -7.04
N TYR A 227 0.06 5.91 -6.93
CA TYR A 227 0.60 7.24 -6.65
C TYR A 227 1.39 7.86 -7.82
N TYR A 228 2.71 7.75 -7.88
CA TYR A 228 3.49 8.19 -9.06
C TYR A 228 4.43 7.07 -9.49
N GLY A 229 4.73 6.99 -10.78
CA GLY A 229 5.59 5.95 -11.34
C GLY A 229 4.84 5.19 -12.41
N ASP A 230 5.55 4.35 -13.17
CA ASP A 230 4.91 3.42 -14.10
C ASP A 230 4.57 2.13 -13.34
N ASP A 231 3.35 2.00 -12.82
CA ASP A 231 3.01 0.98 -11.84
C ASP A 231 2.43 -0.30 -12.45
N LEU A 232 2.70 -1.44 -11.81
CA LEU A 232 2.05 -2.72 -12.10
C LEU A 232 1.18 -3.15 -10.92
N ILE A 233 -0.14 -3.00 -11.07
CA ILE A 233 -1.10 -3.27 -10.01
C ILE A 233 -2.05 -4.42 -10.40
N ASN A 234 -2.18 -5.39 -9.51
CA ASN A 234 -3.09 -6.51 -9.62
C ASN A 234 -4.01 -6.56 -8.40
N GLY A 235 -5.32 -6.35 -8.58
CA GLY A 235 -6.34 -6.34 -7.53
C GLY A 235 -6.48 -7.68 -6.84
N GLY A 236 -6.84 -8.73 -7.58
CA GLY A 236 -6.98 -10.07 -7.03
C GLY A 236 -8.40 -10.60 -7.19
N ASP A 237 -8.88 -11.41 -6.26
CA ASP A 237 -10.12 -12.17 -6.50
C ASP A 237 -11.41 -11.44 -6.02
N GLY A 238 -11.29 -10.30 -5.35
CA GLY A 238 -12.39 -9.54 -4.74
C GLY A 238 -12.77 -8.25 -5.47
N ASP A 239 -13.77 -7.53 -4.96
CA ASP A 239 -14.29 -6.30 -5.61
C ASP A 239 -13.38 -5.10 -5.33
N ASP A 240 -12.36 -4.88 -6.16
CA ASP A 240 -11.25 -3.98 -5.85
C ASP A 240 -11.45 -2.53 -6.32
N SER A 241 -10.77 -1.59 -5.65
CA SER A 241 -10.68 -0.19 -6.05
C SER A 241 -9.22 0.17 -6.30
N ILE A 242 -8.84 0.38 -7.55
CA ILE A 242 -7.46 0.64 -7.97
C ILE A 242 -7.36 2.00 -8.66
N ASN A 243 -6.45 2.84 -8.18
CA ASN A 243 -5.98 4.04 -8.87
C ASN A 243 -4.53 3.82 -9.30
N GLY A 244 -4.22 3.99 -10.58
CA GLY A 244 -2.84 3.94 -11.11
C GLY A 244 -2.06 5.15 -10.62
N GLY A 245 -2.52 6.34 -10.99
CA GLY A 245 -1.93 7.59 -10.53
C GLY A 245 -1.22 8.31 -11.66
N TYR A 246 -0.02 8.80 -11.42
CA TYR A 246 0.77 9.48 -12.44
C TYR A 246 1.80 8.55 -13.04
N GLY A 247 1.70 8.25 -14.34
CA GLY A 247 2.67 7.42 -15.06
C GLY A 247 1.97 6.52 -16.06
N GLU A 248 2.72 5.69 -16.79
CA GLU A 248 2.13 4.69 -17.68
C GLU A 248 1.82 3.40 -16.91
N ASP A 249 0.59 3.28 -16.41
CA ASP A 249 0.23 2.22 -15.47
C ASP A 249 -0.33 0.97 -16.15
N THR A 250 -0.13 -0.19 -15.52
CA THR A 250 -0.80 -1.45 -15.87
C THR A 250 -1.65 -1.93 -14.70
N LEU A 251 -2.97 -1.81 -14.85
CA LEU A 251 -3.95 -2.16 -13.84
C LEU A 251 -4.72 -3.43 -14.23
N ARG A 252 -4.87 -4.37 -13.30
CA ARG A 252 -5.63 -5.61 -13.48
C ARG A 252 -6.57 -5.85 -12.30
N GLY A 253 -7.87 -5.92 -12.53
CA GLY A 253 -8.86 -6.24 -11.50
C GLY A 253 -8.84 -7.73 -11.16
N GLN A 254 -8.86 -8.57 -12.20
CA GLN A 254 -8.92 -10.04 -12.19
C GLN A 254 -10.31 -10.60 -11.98
N ARG A 255 -10.74 -10.89 -10.76
CA ARG A 255 -12.11 -11.35 -10.48
C ARG A 255 -12.71 -10.40 -9.47
N GLY A 256 -14.02 -10.16 -9.59
CA GLY A 256 -14.68 -9.21 -8.72
C GLY A 256 -15.33 -8.14 -9.57
N ALA A 257 -16.21 -7.34 -8.98
CA ALA A 257 -16.73 -6.14 -9.62
C ALA A 257 -15.80 -4.96 -9.30
N ASP A 258 -14.85 -4.71 -10.19
CA ASP A 258 -13.71 -3.86 -9.90
C ASP A 258 -13.93 -2.41 -10.38
N SER A 259 -13.30 -1.45 -9.70
CA SER A 259 -13.22 -0.04 -10.11
C SER A 259 -11.76 0.35 -10.34
N LEU A 260 -11.39 0.56 -11.61
CA LEU A 260 -10.03 0.87 -12.03
C LEU A 260 -9.97 2.25 -12.70
N ASP A 261 -9.08 3.12 -12.23
CA ASP A 261 -8.80 4.44 -12.81
C ASP A 261 -7.30 4.56 -13.10
N GLY A 262 -6.92 4.79 -14.36
CA GLY A 262 -5.53 5.03 -14.77
C GLY A 262 -5.03 6.43 -14.40
N TYR A 263 -5.95 7.39 -14.26
CA TYR A 263 -5.69 8.79 -13.94
C TYR A 263 -4.87 9.56 -14.99
N LEU A 264 -3.54 9.57 -14.93
CA LEU A 264 -2.67 10.37 -15.81
C LEU A 264 -1.54 9.54 -16.42
N GLY A 265 -1.61 9.33 -17.72
CA GLY A 265 -0.58 8.64 -18.48
C GLY A 265 -1.21 7.77 -19.56
N ALA A 266 -0.41 6.97 -20.24
CA ALA A 266 -0.93 6.06 -21.26
C ALA A 266 -1.12 4.67 -20.64
N ASP A 267 -2.32 4.39 -20.16
CA ASP A 267 -2.54 3.28 -19.23
C ASP A 267 -3.06 2.02 -19.92
N VAL A 268 -2.79 0.87 -19.32
CA VAL A 268 -3.35 -0.42 -19.69
C VAL A 268 -4.22 -0.95 -18.55
N ILE A 269 -5.53 -0.93 -18.76
CA ILE A 269 -6.51 -1.29 -17.74
C ILE A 269 -7.28 -2.54 -18.17
N VAL A 270 -7.26 -3.58 -17.34
CA VAL A 270 -7.95 -4.85 -17.59
C VAL A 270 -8.85 -5.18 -16.41
N GLY A 271 -10.18 -5.17 -16.60
CA GLY A 271 -11.16 -5.52 -15.56
C GLY A 271 -11.04 -6.98 -15.18
N GLY A 272 -11.34 -7.88 -16.12
CA GLY A 272 -11.15 -9.32 -15.94
C GLY A 272 -12.47 -10.07 -15.95
N ARG A 273 -12.91 -10.61 -14.82
CA ARG A 273 -14.18 -11.31 -14.65
C ARG A 273 -15.01 -10.57 -13.61
N GLY A 274 -16.14 -10.05 -14.01
CA GLY A 274 -17.06 -9.36 -13.13
C GLY A 274 -17.81 -8.28 -13.87
N SER A 275 -18.33 -7.29 -13.17
CA SER A 275 -18.97 -6.15 -13.83
C SER A 275 -18.21 -4.91 -13.44
N ASP A 276 -17.29 -4.52 -14.32
CA ASP A 276 -16.18 -3.66 -13.94
C ASP A 276 -16.44 -2.21 -14.40
N ILE A 277 -15.82 -1.25 -13.71
CA ILE A 277 -15.80 0.16 -14.07
C ILE A 277 -14.36 0.56 -14.38
N LEU A 278 -14.08 0.87 -15.64
CA LEU A 278 -12.74 1.21 -16.12
C LEU A 278 -12.72 2.66 -16.60
N ARG A 279 -11.74 3.43 -16.15
CA ARG A 279 -11.50 4.83 -16.54
C ARG A 279 -10.06 5.02 -16.97
N GLY A 280 -9.83 5.40 -18.22
CA GLY A 280 -8.50 5.79 -18.71
C GLY A 280 -8.09 7.19 -18.24
N SER A 281 -9.06 8.10 -18.19
CA SER A 281 -8.89 9.47 -17.71
C SER A 281 -8.06 10.35 -18.66
N ARG A 282 -6.75 10.49 -18.48
CA ARG A 282 -5.93 11.35 -19.35
C ARG A 282 -4.77 10.57 -19.95
N GLY A 283 -4.84 10.36 -21.25
CA GLY A 283 -3.74 9.86 -22.06
C GLY A 283 -4.28 8.94 -23.15
N ASN A 284 -3.42 8.13 -23.76
CA ASN A 284 -3.86 7.23 -24.82
C ASN A 284 -4.00 5.83 -24.25
N ASP A 285 -5.21 5.48 -23.82
CA ASP A 285 -5.39 4.34 -22.92
C ASP A 285 -5.86 3.08 -23.65
N ILE A 286 -5.58 1.92 -23.06
CA ILE A 286 -6.08 0.62 -23.49
C ILE A 286 -6.95 0.05 -22.37
N LEU A 287 -8.27 0.04 -22.59
CA LEU A 287 -9.23 -0.50 -21.63
C LEU A 287 -9.81 -1.81 -22.15
N ARG A 288 -9.78 -2.86 -21.32
CA ARG A 288 -10.36 -4.17 -21.60
C ARG A 288 -11.28 -4.60 -20.46
N GLY A 289 -12.59 -4.62 -20.69
CA GLY A 289 -13.57 -5.03 -19.69
C GLY A 289 -13.39 -6.49 -19.31
N GLY A 290 -13.55 -7.38 -20.27
CA GLY A 290 -13.36 -8.81 -20.07
C GLY A 290 -14.70 -9.53 -20.02
N ARG A 291 -14.92 -10.40 -19.03
CA ARG A 291 -16.18 -11.13 -18.88
C ARG A 291 -17.09 -10.41 -17.91
N GLY A 292 -18.24 -9.99 -18.41
CA GLY A 292 -19.41 -9.59 -17.63
C GLY A 292 -19.91 -8.27 -18.18
N ARG A 293 -20.61 -7.45 -17.39
CA ARG A 293 -21.23 -6.23 -17.93
C ARG A 293 -20.42 -5.02 -17.51
N ASP A 294 -19.55 -4.57 -18.41
CA ASP A 294 -18.52 -3.61 -18.07
C ASP A 294 -18.89 -2.19 -18.52
N ARG A 295 -18.31 -1.20 -17.83
CA ARG A 295 -18.42 0.22 -18.16
C ARG A 295 -17.03 0.80 -18.38
N LEU A 296 -16.71 1.09 -19.63
CA LEU A 296 -15.41 1.62 -20.03
C LEU A 296 -15.55 3.09 -20.42
N ARG A 297 -14.64 3.94 -19.92
CA ARG A 297 -14.56 5.34 -20.28
C ARG A 297 -13.12 5.81 -20.50
N GLY A 298 -12.79 6.25 -21.71
CA GLY A 298 -11.45 6.76 -22.05
C GLY A 298 -11.21 8.19 -21.57
N PHE A 299 -12.22 9.06 -21.70
CA PHE A 299 -12.19 10.51 -21.40
C PHE A 299 -11.37 11.35 -22.38
N THR A 300 -10.06 11.51 -22.17
CA THR A 300 -9.23 12.38 -23.02
C THR A 300 -8.00 11.66 -23.53
N GLY A 301 -7.68 11.89 -24.80
CA GLY A 301 -6.63 11.21 -25.55
C GLY A 301 -7.22 10.15 -26.47
N VAL A 302 -6.37 9.45 -27.23
CA VAL A 302 -6.79 8.52 -28.28
C VAL A 302 -6.81 7.10 -27.73
N ASP A 303 -8.01 6.64 -27.41
CA ASP A 303 -8.19 5.43 -26.60
C ASP A 303 -8.55 4.20 -27.43
N ARG A 304 -8.25 3.02 -26.88
CA ARG A 304 -8.71 1.71 -27.35
C ARG A 304 -9.53 1.02 -26.27
N LEU A 305 -10.82 0.91 -26.52
CA LEU A 305 -11.78 0.27 -25.64
C LEU A 305 -12.23 -1.06 -26.22
N ASP A 306 -12.25 -2.08 -25.38
CA ASP A 306 -12.69 -3.42 -25.73
C ASP A 306 -13.55 -3.99 -24.61
N GLY A 307 -14.87 -3.97 -24.78
CA GLY A 307 -15.81 -4.42 -23.75
C GLY A 307 -15.60 -5.89 -23.40
N GLY A 308 -15.47 -6.74 -24.41
CA GLY A 308 -15.31 -8.17 -24.23
C GLY A 308 -16.60 -8.94 -24.55
N PRO A 309 -16.75 -10.19 -24.11
CA PRO A 309 -18.04 -10.86 -24.13
C PRO A 309 -19.06 -10.20 -23.18
N HIS A 310 -20.35 -10.32 -23.54
CA HIS A 310 -21.53 -9.78 -22.85
C HIS A 310 -21.86 -8.34 -23.25
N HIS A 311 -22.55 -7.60 -22.38
CA HIS A 311 -23.30 -6.39 -22.69
C HIS A 311 -22.60 -5.20 -22.04
N ASP A 312 -21.76 -4.53 -22.82
CA ASP A 312 -20.82 -3.52 -22.31
C ASP A 312 -21.16 -2.11 -22.79
N VAL A 313 -20.88 -1.12 -21.95
CA VAL A 313 -21.06 0.30 -22.25
C VAL A 313 -19.69 0.95 -22.40
N CYS A 314 -19.41 1.50 -23.57
CA CYS A 314 -18.12 2.11 -23.87
C CYS A 314 -18.29 3.57 -24.29
N ARG A 315 -17.48 4.45 -23.71
CA ARG A 315 -17.41 5.87 -24.08
C ARG A 315 -15.95 6.23 -24.28
N GLY A 316 -15.57 6.52 -25.52
CA GLY A 316 -14.20 6.93 -25.86
C GLY A 316 -13.86 8.25 -25.18
N GLY A 317 -14.24 9.38 -25.76
CA GLY A 317 -13.83 10.65 -25.19
C GLY A 317 -14.05 11.83 -26.10
N ARG A 318 -13.17 12.82 -25.98
CA ARG A 318 -13.17 14.04 -26.79
C ARG A 318 -12.43 13.85 -28.13
N GLU A 319 -11.49 12.92 -28.19
CA GLU A 319 -10.67 12.61 -29.36
C GLU A 319 -11.24 11.41 -30.13
N ARG A 320 -10.49 10.92 -31.13
CA ARG A 320 -10.94 9.81 -31.99
C ARG A 320 -10.51 8.48 -31.41
N ASP A 321 -11.45 7.79 -30.78
CA ASP A 321 -11.20 6.52 -30.10
C ASP A 321 -11.58 5.31 -30.98
N THR A 322 -11.12 4.14 -30.57
CA THR A 322 -11.57 2.86 -31.12
C THR A 322 -12.28 2.08 -30.03
N ALA A 323 -13.55 1.73 -30.26
CA ALA A 323 -14.32 0.88 -29.36
C ALA A 323 -14.81 -0.37 -30.10
N VAL A 324 -14.55 -1.55 -29.54
CA VAL A 324 -15.02 -2.84 -30.06
C VAL A 324 -15.75 -3.62 -28.98
N ARG A 325 -16.69 -4.47 -29.40
CA ARG A 325 -17.50 -5.30 -28.48
C ARG A 325 -18.20 -4.46 -27.40
N CYS A 326 -18.91 -3.43 -27.83
CA CYS A 326 -19.67 -2.52 -26.98
C CYS A 326 -21.09 -2.39 -27.54
N GLU A 327 -22.11 -2.44 -26.68
CA GLU A 327 -23.50 -2.28 -27.10
C GLU A 327 -23.92 -0.82 -27.25
N GLU A 328 -23.43 0.04 -26.36
CA GLU A 328 -23.67 1.47 -26.40
C GLU A 328 -22.35 2.21 -26.67
N GLN A 329 -22.25 2.85 -27.84
CA GLN A 329 -21.16 3.74 -28.22
C GLN A 329 -21.68 5.17 -28.22
N SER A 330 -21.26 5.98 -27.24
CA SER A 330 -21.53 7.43 -27.29
C SER A 330 -20.33 8.15 -27.91
N SER A 331 -20.55 8.60 -29.16
CA SER A 331 -19.78 9.53 -30.03
C SER A 331 -18.45 9.08 -30.66
N ILE A 332 -18.36 9.45 -31.96
CA ILE A 332 -17.41 9.15 -33.06
C ILE A 332 -16.55 10.40 -33.35
#